data_AF-A0A815U375-F1
#
_entry.id   AF-A0A815U375-F1
#
_cell.length_a   1.000
_cell.length_b   1.000
_cell.length_c   1.000
_cell.angle_alpha   90.00
_cell.angle_beta   90.00
_cell.angle_gamma   90.00
#
_symmetry.space_group_name_H-M   'P 1'
#
loop_
_entity.id
_entity.type
_entity.pdbx_description
1 polymer ?
#
loop_
_entity_poly.entity_id
_entity_poly.type
_entity_poly.pdbx_seq_one_letter_code
_entity_poly.pdbx_strand_id
1 'polypeptide(L)'
;DQLLTSLTRLSSSMIEAKNSITLTTKEFDILLILSGKQLKNDKIEQLCTIFFRLLRQNILSKKKKKFGNKTAGQNLNISILKVLQNLIVNIENPIEKYLSLLSILCCKIIQRDQRIELINLFQIFINQSTQTKSSTVWYLKQLVELNSWNADAIDEADYERRLNSYKNLAKELVNVQDIDKDKDEYLCLFYHCLYELHYSVNDLSLREYASQCIQLFLKQIPSYQTFFLTEIRTIL
;
A
#
# COMPACT_ATOMS: atom_id res chain seq x y z
N ASP A 1 3.06 -5.67 -27.67
CA ASP A 1 4.52 -5.68 -27.46
C ASP A 1 5.20 -4.32 -27.53
N GLN A 2 5.16 -3.59 -28.66
CA GLN A 2 5.84 -2.28 -28.75
C GLN A 2 5.41 -1.28 -27.66
N LEU A 3 4.10 -1.13 -27.41
CA LEU A 3 3.57 -0.27 -26.33
C LEU A 3 4.09 -0.69 -24.95
N LEU A 4 4.05 -1.99 -24.64
CA LEU A 4 4.51 -2.52 -23.36
C LEU A 4 6.01 -2.33 -23.18
N THR A 5 6.81 -2.54 -24.23
CA THR A 5 8.25 -2.29 -24.22
C THR A 5 8.56 -0.81 -24.01
N SER A 6 7.84 0.10 -24.67
CA SER A 6 7.99 1.54 -24.49
C SER A 6 7.62 1.98 -23.08
N LEU A 7 6.49 1.51 -22.54
CA LEU A 7 6.06 1.82 -21.18
C LEU A 7 6.95 1.19 -20.13
N THR A 8 7.48 -0.02 -20.37
CA THR A 8 8.45 -0.66 -19.48
C THR A 8 9.73 0.13 -19.46
N ARG A 9 10.28 0.53 -20.62
CA ARG A 9 11.49 1.38 -20.70
C ARG A 9 11.30 2.72 -20.00
N LEU A 10 10.16 3.37 -20.22
CA LEU A 10 9.79 4.58 -19.49
C LEU A 10 9.74 4.28 -17.98
N SER A 11 9.11 3.19 -17.56
CA SER A 11 9.03 2.83 -16.16
C SER A 11 10.42 2.55 -15.55
N SER A 12 11.30 1.84 -16.27
CA SER A 12 12.63 1.45 -15.79
C SER A 12 13.61 2.63 -15.69
N SER A 13 13.46 3.65 -16.53
CA SER A 13 14.27 4.89 -16.44
C SER A 13 13.79 5.84 -15.32
N MET A 14 12.74 5.48 -14.58
CA MET A 14 12.05 6.34 -13.61
C MET A 14 12.32 5.97 -12.15
N ILE A 15 13.51 5.44 -11.85
CA ILE A 15 13.97 5.22 -10.47
C ILE A 15 14.16 6.56 -9.73
N GLU A 16 14.30 7.67 -10.45
CA GLU A 16 14.31 9.02 -9.89
C GLU A 16 12.97 9.74 -10.17
N ALA A 17 12.37 10.27 -9.12
CA ALA A 17 10.98 10.74 -8.99
C ALA A 17 10.51 11.90 -9.92
N LYS A 18 11.11 12.12 -11.09
CA LYS A 18 10.88 13.33 -11.92
C LYS A 18 9.97 13.15 -13.13
N ASN A 19 9.75 11.93 -13.62
CA ASN A 19 8.89 11.73 -14.79
C ASN A 19 7.52 11.19 -14.37
N SER A 20 6.46 11.57 -15.08
CA SER A 20 5.09 11.09 -14.86
C SER A 20 4.67 10.20 -16.02
N ILE A 21 4.17 9.00 -15.74
CA ILE A 21 3.52 8.16 -16.76
C ILE A 21 2.20 8.85 -17.13
N THR A 22 2.09 9.29 -18.38
CA THR A 22 0.84 9.83 -18.91
C THR A 22 0.32 8.84 -19.93
N LEU A 23 -0.85 8.27 -19.65
CA LEU A 23 -1.55 7.38 -20.58
C LEU A 23 -2.76 8.11 -21.16
N THR A 24 -2.96 7.97 -22.46
CA THR A 24 -4.25 8.25 -23.08
C THR A 24 -5.28 7.22 -22.62
N THR A 25 -6.57 7.55 -22.70
CA THR A 25 -7.66 6.60 -22.39
C THR A 25 -7.50 5.29 -23.17
N LYS A 26 -7.18 5.41 -24.47
CA LYS A 26 -6.97 4.25 -25.35
C LYS A 26 -5.80 3.37 -24.90
N GLU A 27 -4.69 3.97 -24.45
CA GLU A 27 -3.55 3.19 -23.94
C GLU A 27 -3.90 2.49 -22.63
N PHE A 28 -4.64 3.15 -21.74
CA PHE A 28 -5.13 2.54 -20.52
C PHE A 28 -6.06 1.35 -20.80
N ASP A 29 -7.02 1.51 -21.71
CA ASP A 29 -7.93 0.43 -22.12
C ASP A 29 -7.18 -0.75 -22.73
N ILE A 30 -6.15 -0.50 -23.54
CA ILE A 30 -5.28 -1.56 -24.07
C ILE A 30 -4.59 -2.31 -22.94
N LEU A 31 -4.07 -1.61 -21.92
CA LEU A 31 -3.43 -2.25 -20.77
C LEU A 31 -4.43 -3.09 -19.94
N LEU A 32 -5.66 -2.61 -19.78
CA LEU A 32 -6.74 -3.38 -19.15
C LEU A 32 -7.07 -4.66 -19.92
N ILE A 33 -7.17 -4.57 -21.25
CA ILE A 33 -7.43 -5.75 -22.09
C ILE A 33 -6.27 -6.74 -22.00
N LEU A 34 -5.03 -6.24 -21.96
CA LEU A 34 -3.84 -7.09 -21.85
C LEU A 34 -3.77 -7.80 -20.49
N SER A 35 -4.13 -7.13 -19.40
CA SER A 35 -4.10 -7.74 -18.06
C SER A 35 -5.11 -8.88 -17.88
N GLY A 36 -6.15 -8.94 -18.72
CA GLY A 36 -7.12 -10.05 -18.75
C GLY A 36 -6.73 -11.23 -19.63
N LYS A 37 -5.57 -11.20 -20.31
CA LYS A 37 -5.10 -12.29 -21.19
C LYS A 37 -4.15 -13.24 -20.46
N GLN A 38 -4.03 -14.45 -20.98
CA GLN A 38 -2.97 -15.37 -20.56
C GLN A 38 -1.62 -14.82 -21.06
N LEU A 39 -0.83 -14.28 -20.15
CA LEU A 39 0.47 -13.67 -20.41
C LEU A 39 1.60 -14.51 -19.83
N LYS A 40 2.79 -14.38 -20.40
CA LYS A 40 4.02 -14.92 -19.79
C LYS A 40 4.39 -14.11 -18.53
N ASN A 41 5.03 -14.74 -17.55
CA ASN A 41 5.35 -14.11 -16.26
C ASN A 41 6.15 -12.80 -16.42
N ASP A 42 7.09 -12.72 -17.36
CA ASP A 42 7.87 -11.50 -17.63
C ASP A 42 6.98 -10.31 -18.04
N LYS A 43 5.90 -10.59 -18.76
CA LYS A 43 4.92 -9.57 -19.19
C LYS A 43 4.00 -9.17 -18.05
N ILE A 44 3.63 -10.11 -17.19
CA ILE A 44 2.83 -9.85 -15.98
C ILE A 44 3.62 -8.93 -15.03
N GLU A 45 4.89 -9.21 -14.78
CA GLU A 45 5.75 -8.37 -13.93
C GLU A 45 5.96 -6.95 -14.50
N GLN A 46 6.10 -6.83 -15.83
CA GLN A 46 6.15 -5.53 -16.52
C GLN A 46 4.86 -4.74 -16.29
N LEU A 47 3.70 -5.37 -16.44
CA LEU A 47 2.41 -4.74 -16.20
C LEU A 47 2.23 -4.34 -14.73
N CYS A 48 2.54 -5.21 -13.77
CA CYS A 48 2.50 -4.89 -12.34
C CYS A 48 3.33 -3.65 -12.04
N THR A 49 4.55 -3.60 -12.54
CA THR A 49 5.46 -2.47 -12.37
C THR A 49 4.87 -1.15 -12.89
N ILE A 50 4.25 -1.19 -14.07
CA ILE A 50 3.56 -0.02 -14.66
C ILE A 50 2.36 0.40 -13.78
N PHE A 51 1.52 -0.55 -13.39
CA PHE A 51 0.30 -0.27 -12.62
C PHE A 51 0.61 0.22 -11.19
N PHE A 52 1.61 -0.33 -10.50
CA PHE A 52 2.04 0.20 -9.20
C PHE A 52 2.52 1.65 -9.30
N ARG A 53 3.30 1.97 -10.34
CA ARG A 53 3.76 3.36 -10.57
C ARG A 53 2.61 4.30 -10.90
N LEU A 54 1.67 3.88 -11.75
CA LEU A 54 0.45 4.64 -12.06
C LEU A 54 -0.38 4.90 -10.80
N LEU A 55 -0.59 3.87 -9.97
CA LEU A 55 -1.32 3.98 -8.71
C LEU A 55 -0.66 5.01 -7.79
N ARG A 56 0.66 4.87 -7.57
CA ARG A 56 1.43 5.82 -6.75
C ARG A 56 1.34 7.24 -7.30
N GLN A 57 1.52 7.44 -8.60
CA GLN A 57 1.43 8.76 -9.22
C GLN A 57 0.04 9.38 -9.04
N ASN A 58 -1.03 8.60 -9.26
CA ASN A 58 -2.40 9.07 -9.15
C ASN A 58 -2.77 9.47 -7.72
N ILE A 59 -2.21 8.78 -6.71
CA ILE A 59 -2.46 9.06 -5.30
C ILE A 59 -1.57 10.20 -4.77
N LEU A 60 -0.29 10.21 -5.15
CA LEU A 60 0.72 11.12 -4.58
C LEU A 60 0.87 12.44 -5.35
N SER A 61 0.38 12.52 -6.59
CA SER A 61 0.54 13.74 -7.38
C SER A 61 -0.19 14.94 -6.76
N LYS A 62 0.57 15.98 -6.40
CA LYS A 62 0.06 17.27 -5.88
C LYS A 62 -0.67 18.10 -6.94
N LYS A 63 -0.66 17.67 -8.21
CA LYS A 63 -1.40 18.34 -9.30
C LYS A 63 -2.89 18.16 -9.02
N LYS A 64 -3.50 19.16 -8.36
CA LYS A 64 -4.96 19.32 -8.26
C LYS A 64 -5.56 18.95 -9.61
N LYS A 65 -6.37 17.89 -9.64
CA LYS A 65 -7.07 17.42 -10.84
C LYS A 65 -7.80 18.62 -11.45
N LYS A 66 -7.23 19.19 -12.51
CA LYS A 66 -7.89 20.12 -13.45
C LYS A 66 -8.87 19.37 -14.36
N PHE A 67 -8.90 18.04 -14.28
CA PHE A 67 -9.93 17.21 -14.88
C PHE A 67 -11.05 16.99 -13.88
N GLY A 68 -12.27 17.33 -14.31
CA GLY A 68 -13.49 17.28 -13.52
C GLY A 68 -13.72 15.95 -12.81
N ASN A 69 -14.45 16.05 -11.71
CA ASN A 69 -14.96 14.97 -10.86
C ASN A 69 -13.92 14.15 -10.09
N LYS A 70 -13.86 14.40 -8.77
CA LYS A 70 -13.17 13.56 -7.77
C LYS A 70 -13.48 12.08 -7.98
N THR A 71 -14.74 11.74 -8.27
CA THR A 71 -15.25 10.38 -8.54
C THR A 71 -14.54 9.66 -9.69
N ALA A 72 -14.20 10.34 -10.78
CA ALA A 72 -13.55 9.69 -11.93
C ALA A 72 -12.18 9.11 -11.56
N GLY A 73 -11.41 9.81 -10.72
CA GLY A 73 -10.11 9.31 -10.29
C GLY A 73 -10.15 8.38 -9.07
N GLN A 74 -11.27 8.29 -8.35
CA GLN A 74 -11.49 7.23 -7.34
C GLN A 74 -11.72 5.90 -8.05
N ASN A 75 -12.59 5.91 -9.06
CA ASN A 75 -12.88 4.75 -9.91
C ASN A 75 -11.61 4.23 -10.60
N LEU A 76 -10.74 5.14 -11.08
CA LEU A 76 -9.46 4.75 -11.69
C LEU A 76 -8.56 3.96 -10.71
N ASN A 77 -8.41 4.43 -9.47
CA ASN A 77 -7.55 3.75 -8.48
C ASN A 77 -8.09 2.36 -8.12
N ILE A 78 -9.41 2.23 -7.97
CA ILE A 78 -10.09 0.95 -7.75
C ILE A 78 -9.81 0.00 -8.92
N SER A 79 -9.97 0.46 -10.16
CA SER A 79 -9.68 -0.34 -11.35
C SER A 79 -8.22 -0.79 -11.41
N ILE A 80 -7.26 0.10 -11.08
CA ILE A 80 -5.85 -0.26 -11.04
C ILE A 80 -5.57 -1.30 -9.95
N LEU A 81 -6.13 -1.14 -8.76
CA LEU A 81 -5.97 -2.11 -7.67
C LEU A 81 -6.52 -3.49 -8.05
N LYS A 82 -7.70 -3.57 -8.65
CA LYS A 82 -8.27 -4.84 -9.14
C LYS A 82 -7.43 -5.50 -10.22
N VAL A 83 -6.87 -4.71 -11.14
CA VAL A 83 -5.94 -5.22 -12.15
C VAL A 83 -4.68 -5.77 -11.50
N LEU A 84 -4.11 -5.05 -10.53
CA LEU A 84 -2.96 -5.53 -9.77
C LEU A 84 -3.26 -6.84 -9.03
N GLN A 85 -4.43 -6.95 -8.39
CA GLN A 85 -4.87 -8.18 -7.74
C GLN A 85 -4.89 -9.36 -8.72
N ASN A 86 -5.47 -9.19 -9.90
CA ASN A 86 -5.54 -10.24 -10.93
C ASN A 86 -4.15 -10.65 -11.46
N LEU A 87 -3.25 -9.69 -11.65
CA LEU A 87 -1.90 -9.96 -12.14
C LEU A 87 -1.04 -10.65 -11.07
N ILE A 88 -1.09 -10.18 -9.83
CA ILE A 88 -0.23 -10.63 -8.72
C ILE A 88 -0.52 -12.08 -8.33
N VAL A 89 -1.74 -12.59 -8.52
CA VAL A 89 -2.04 -14.01 -8.30
C VAL A 89 -1.12 -14.95 -9.09
N ASN A 90 -0.52 -14.48 -10.18
CA ASN A 90 0.40 -15.24 -11.03
C ASN A 90 1.89 -14.93 -10.76
N ILE A 91 2.21 -14.16 -9.72
CA ILE A 91 3.58 -13.78 -9.36
C ILE A 91 3.97 -14.46 -8.05
N GLU A 92 5.07 -15.20 -8.08
CA GLU A 92 5.68 -15.76 -6.87
C GLU A 92 6.40 -14.66 -6.07
N ASN A 93 6.22 -14.70 -4.75
CA ASN A 93 6.89 -13.83 -3.77
C ASN A 93 6.74 -12.33 -4.12
N PRO A 94 5.50 -11.81 -4.19
CA PRO A 94 5.25 -10.42 -4.57
C PRO A 94 5.65 -9.41 -3.48
N ILE A 95 5.74 -9.84 -2.22
CA ILE A 95 6.12 -8.99 -1.08
C ILE A 95 7.50 -8.37 -1.32
N GLU A 96 8.49 -9.20 -1.62
CA GLU A 96 9.90 -8.82 -1.79
C GLU A 96 10.09 -7.85 -2.96
N LYS A 97 9.19 -7.90 -3.96
CA LYS A 97 9.26 -7.07 -5.17
C LYS A 97 8.55 -5.73 -5.03
N TYR A 98 7.42 -5.70 -4.32
CA TYR A 98 6.47 -4.58 -4.44
C TYR A 98 6.04 -3.95 -3.11
N LEU A 99 6.38 -4.52 -1.96
CA LEU A 99 5.90 -4.02 -0.66
C LEU A 99 6.34 -2.56 -0.40
N SER A 100 7.62 -2.25 -0.63
CA SER A 100 8.15 -0.87 -0.56
C SER A 100 7.37 0.13 -1.42
N LEU A 101 6.79 -0.32 -2.54
CA LEU A 101 6.03 0.55 -3.43
C LEU A 101 4.68 0.96 -2.87
N LEU A 102 4.14 0.17 -1.94
CA LEU A 102 2.79 0.33 -1.38
C LEU A 102 2.79 1.03 -0.02
N SER A 103 3.90 1.05 0.70
CA SER A 103 3.98 1.54 2.09
C SER A 103 3.32 2.90 2.31
N ILE A 104 3.72 3.92 1.54
CA ILE A 104 3.16 5.29 1.66
C ILE A 104 1.67 5.36 1.32
N LEU A 105 1.15 4.42 0.52
CA LEU A 105 -0.27 4.38 0.16
C LEU A 105 -1.15 4.00 1.37
N CYS A 106 -0.59 3.29 2.35
CA CYS A 106 -1.26 2.96 3.62
C CYS A 106 -1.61 4.22 4.44
N CYS A 107 -0.95 5.35 4.16
CA CYS A 107 -1.33 6.65 4.70
C CYS A 107 -2.27 7.43 3.76
N LYS A 108 -1.94 7.46 2.46
CA LYS A 108 -2.53 8.39 1.50
C LYS A 108 -3.87 7.95 0.91
N ILE A 109 -4.20 6.65 0.95
CA ILE A 109 -5.53 6.18 0.58
C ILE A 109 -6.46 6.38 1.77
N ILE A 110 -7.40 7.31 1.65
CA ILE A 110 -8.34 7.67 2.73
C ILE A 110 -9.70 7.02 2.51
N GLN A 111 -10.11 6.87 1.25
CA GLN A 111 -11.45 6.39 0.92
C GLN A 111 -11.60 4.91 1.18
N ARG A 112 -12.71 4.56 1.83
CA ARG A 112 -13.07 3.19 2.23
C ARG A 112 -12.91 2.19 1.09
N ASP A 113 -13.56 2.42 -0.06
CA ASP A 113 -13.55 1.43 -1.14
C ASP A 113 -12.16 1.20 -1.72
N GLN A 114 -11.35 2.26 -1.84
CA GLN A 114 -9.95 2.11 -2.24
C GLN A 114 -9.11 1.39 -1.17
N ARG A 115 -9.39 1.61 0.13
CA ARG A 115 -8.73 0.88 1.21
C ARG A 115 -9.09 -0.60 1.16
N ILE A 116 -10.35 -0.95 0.97
CA ILE A 116 -10.79 -2.35 0.83
C ILE A 116 -9.99 -3.03 -0.28
N GLU A 117 -9.90 -2.41 -1.45
CA GLU A 117 -9.14 -2.98 -2.57
C GLU A 117 -7.62 -3.03 -2.34
N LEU A 118 -7.06 -2.07 -1.59
CA LEU A 118 -5.66 -2.11 -1.16
C LEU A 118 -5.41 -3.28 -0.21
N ILE A 119 -6.30 -3.50 0.75
CA ILE A 119 -6.19 -4.57 1.74
C ILE A 119 -6.40 -5.94 1.10
N ASN A 120 -7.32 -6.06 0.14
CA ASN A 120 -7.46 -7.26 -0.69
C ASN A 120 -6.14 -7.57 -1.44
N LEU A 121 -5.46 -6.55 -1.96
CA LEU A 121 -4.15 -6.73 -2.58
C LEU A 121 -3.09 -7.24 -1.58
N PHE A 122 -3.05 -6.71 -0.36
CA PHE A 122 -2.18 -7.24 0.71
C PHE A 122 -2.52 -8.67 1.09
N GLN A 123 -3.81 -9.05 1.11
CA GLN A 123 -4.22 -10.41 1.37
C GLN A 123 -3.71 -11.38 0.29
N ILE A 124 -3.75 -10.96 -0.98
CA ILE A 124 -3.16 -11.74 -2.08
C ILE A 124 -1.65 -11.85 -1.92
N PHE A 125 -0.96 -10.77 -1.52
CA PHE A 125 0.49 -10.80 -1.26
C PHE A 125 0.81 -11.88 -0.22
N ILE A 126 0.10 -11.87 0.91
CA ILE A 126 0.25 -12.87 1.98
C ILE A 126 0.03 -14.29 1.44
N ASN A 127 -1.01 -14.50 0.63
CA ASN A 127 -1.35 -15.81 0.10
C ASN A 127 -0.33 -16.35 -0.92
N GLN A 128 0.39 -15.47 -1.64
CA GLN A 128 1.40 -15.83 -2.65
C GLN A 128 2.84 -15.87 -2.11
N SER A 129 3.00 -15.65 -0.81
CA SER A 129 4.30 -15.53 -0.14
C SER A 129 4.70 -16.81 0.57
N THR A 130 5.14 -17.80 -0.22
CA THR A 130 5.55 -19.12 0.28
C THR A 130 6.97 -19.13 0.86
N GLN A 131 7.83 -18.20 0.44
CA GLN A 131 9.23 -18.11 0.89
C GLN A 131 9.51 -16.90 1.80
N THR A 132 8.50 -16.04 2.01
CA THR A 132 8.63 -14.86 2.85
C THR A 132 8.75 -15.24 4.33
N LYS A 133 9.55 -14.49 5.10
CA LYS A 133 9.71 -14.69 6.55
C LYS A 133 8.36 -14.65 7.26
N SER A 134 8.15 -15.58 8.19
CA SER A 134 6.91 -15.69 8.98
C SER A 134 6.58 -14.41 9.75
N SER A 135 7.58 -13.67 10.22
CA SER A 135 7.41 -12.37 10.88
C SER A 135 6.84 -11.31 9.93
N THR A 136 7.35 -11.19 8.71
CA THR A 136 6.82 -10.27 7.69
C THR A 136 5.36 -10.56 7.38
N VAL A 137 5.01 -11.84 7.20
CA VAL A 137 3.63 -12.27 6.99
C VAL A 137 2.75 -11.89 8.19
N TRP A 138 3.25 -12.05 9.42
CA TRP A 138 2.54 -11.68 10.63
C TRP A 138 2.24 -10.17 10.69
N TYR A 139 3.22 -9.31 10.38
CA TYR A 139 3.04 -7.86 10.35
C TYR A 139 2.02 -7.41 9.29
N LEU A 140 2.05 -8.02 8.10
CA LEU A 140 1.04 -7.73 7.07
C LEU A 140 -0.35 -8.21 7.46
N LYS A 141 -0.47 -9.34 8.19
CA LYS A 141 -1.75 -9.74 8.78
C LYS A 141 -2.25 -8.72 9.80
N GLN A 142 -1.39 -8.15 10.64
CA GLN A 142 -1.80 -7.05 11.53
C GLN A 142 -2.30 -5.85 10.72
N LEU A 143 -1.64 -5.49 9.62
CA LEU A 143 -2.09 -4.42 8.73
C LEU A 143 -3.50 -4.69 8.17
N VAL A 144 -3.80 -5.93 7.77
CA VAL A 144 -5.15 -6.32 7.32
C VAL A 144 -6.17 -6.13 8.46
N GLU A 145 -5.87 -6.62 9.65
CA GLU A 145 -6.76 -6.49 10.82
C GLU A 145 -6.98 -5.02 11.24
N LEU A 146 -5.95 -4.18 11.15
CA LEU A 146 -6.04 -2.73 11.41
C LEU A 146 -6.96 -1.98 10.45
N ASN A 147 -7.30 -2.59 9.31
CA ASN A 147 -8.20 -2.05 8.31
C ASN A 147 -9.50 -2.86 8.18
N SER A 148 -9.86 -3.63 9.21
CA SER A 148 -11.08 -4.43 9.22
C SER A 148 -12.35 -3.56 9.35
N TRP A 149 -13.41 -4.01 8.68
CA TRP A 149 -14.74 -3.39 8.67
C TRP A 149 -15.73 -4.34 9.30
N ASN A 150 -16.74 -3.79 9.96
CA ASN A 150 -17.77 -4.58 10.62
C ASN A 150 -18.63 -5.29 9.55
N ALA A 151 -18.77 -6.60 9.67
CA ALA A 151 -19.54 -7.41 8.72
C ALA A 151 -21.05 -7.14 8.81
N ASP A 152 -21.55 -6.82 10.01
CA ASP A 152 -22.96 -6.55 10.27
C ASP A 152 -23.33 -5.08 10.03
N ALA A 153 -22.35 -4.18 10.14
CA ALA A 153 -22.48 -2.75 9.86
C ALA A 153 -21.43 -2.32 8.83
N ILE A 154 -21.72 -2.57 7.55
CA ILE A 154 -20.74 -2.45 6.45
C ILE A 154 -20.05 -1.08 6.37
N ASP A 155 -20.71 0.00 6.81
CA ASP A 155 -20.18 1.36 6.77
C ASP A 155 -19.32 1.71 8.00
N GLU A 156 -19.27 0.82 9.00
CA GLU A 156 -18.54 1.02 10.25
C GLU A 156 -17.25 0.20 10.28
N ALA A 157 -16.19 0.80 10.80
CA ALA A 157 -14.95 0.07 11.06
C ALA A 157 -15.15 -0.95 12.19
N ASP A 158 -14.47 -2.10 12.11
CA ASP A 158 -14.50 -3.09 13.20
C ASP A 158 -13.56 -2.64 14.32
N TYR A 159 -14.10 -1.86 15.25
CA TYR A 159 -13.31 -1.25 16.32
C TYR A 159 -12.53 -2.28 17.14
N GLU A 160 -13.15 -3.39 17.54
CA GLU A 160 -12.53 -4.39 18.42
C GLU A 160 -11.39 -5.12 17.73
N ARG A 161 -11.56 -5.55 16.48
CA ARG A 161 -10.46 -6.19 15.72
C ARG A 161 -9.28 -5.25 15.52
N ARG A 162 -9.56 -3.99 15.17
CA ARG A 162 -8.52 -2.96 14.99
C ARG A 162 -7.78 -2.68 16.29
N LEU A 163 -8.51 -2.50 17.39
CA LEU A 163 -7.93 -2.25 18.71
C LEU A 163 -7.06 -3.42 19.19
N ASN A 164 -7.53 -4.65 19.00
CA ASN A 164 -6.76 -5.84 19.37
C ASN A 164 -5.51 -6.02 18.51
N SER A 165 -5.58 -5.73 17.21
CA SER A 165 -4.41 -5.71 16.33
C SER A 165 -3.38 -4.67 16.77
N TYR A 166 -3.82 -3.47 17.14
CA TYR A 166 -2.94 -2.45 17.71
C TYR A 166 -2.24 -2.90 19.00
N LYS A 167 -2.98 -3.51 19.94
CA LYS A 167 -2.42 -4.05 21.18
C LYS A 167 -1.36 -5.13 20.89
N ASN A 168 -1.62 -6.02 19.94
CA ASN A 168 -0.68 -7.06 19.55
C ASN A 168 0.56 -6.47 18.88
N LEU A 169 0.37 -5.52 17.96
CA LEU A 169 1.45 -4.81 17.31
C LEU A 169 2.35 -4.09 18.32
N ALA A 170 1.77 -3.34 19.26
CA ALA A 170 2.53 -2.64 20.28
C ALA A 170 3.37 -3.60 21.14
N LYS A 171 2.82 -4.78 21.51
CA LYS A 171 3.55 -5.81 22.25
C LYS A 171 4.75 -6.35 21.46
N GLU A 172 4.57 -6.67 20.18
CA GLU A 172 5.65 -7.19 19.35
C GLU A 172 6.72 -6.14 19.06
N LEU A 173 6.33 -4.88 18.82
CA LEU A 173 7.28 -3.80 18.56
C LEU A 173 8.27 -3.57 19.71
N VAL A 174 7.88 -3.83 20.97
CA VAL A 174 8.78 -3.74 22.12
C VAL A 174 9.96 -4.71 22.03
N ASN A 175 9.76 -5.84 21.34
CA ASN A 175 10.72 -6.94 21.25
C ASN A 175 11.52 -6.94 19.93
N VAL A 176 11.33 -5.93 19.06
CA VAL A 176 12.07 -5.81 17.80
C VAL A 176 13.56 -5.67 18.09
N GLN A 177 14.36 -6.58 17.55
CA GLN A 177 15.82 -6.57 17.71
C GLN A 177 16.51 -5.93 16.51
N ASP A 178 17.76 -5.51 16.73
CA ASP A 178 18.58 -4.75 15.78
C ASP A 178 18.84 -5.47 14.43
N ILE A 179 18.68 -6.78 14.35
CA ILE A 179 18.85 -7.60 13.14
C ILE A 179 17.67 -7.44 12.16
N ASP A 180 16.58 -6.81 12.58
CA ASP A 180 15.37 -6.60 11.78
C ASP A 180 15.26 -5.20 11.15
N LYS A 181 16.34 -4.42 11.16
CA LYS A 181 16.38 -3.09 10.54
C LYS A 181 16.24 -3.22 9.03
N ASP A 182 15.39 -2.39 8.43
CA ASP A 182 15.17 -2.29 6.98
C ASP A 182 14.15 -3.28 6.39
N LYS A 183 12.96 -3.28 6.99
CA LYS A 183 11.82 -4.09 6.58
C LYS A 183 10.65 -3.23 6.11
N ASP A 184 10.21 -3.44 4.88
CA ASP A 184 9.16 -2.65 4.23
C ASP A 184 7.80 -2.77 4.95
N GLU A 185 7.53 -3.87 5.66
CA GLU A 185 6.30 -4.02 6.45
C GLU A 185 6.18 -2.99 7.58
N TYR A 186 7.30 -2.56 8.16
CA TYR A 186 7.31 -1.54 9.18
C TYR A 186 6.92 -0.18 8.60
N LEU A 187 7.33 0.10 7.35
CA LEU A 187 6.89 1.30 6.66
C LEU A 187 5.37 1.29 6.45
N CYS A 188 4.80 0.17 6.01
CA CYS A 188 3.35 0.04 5.85
C CYS A 188 2.59 0.32 7.15
N LEU A 189 3.01 -0.30 8.25
CA LEU A 189 2.39 -0.14 9.56
C LEU A 189 2.59 1.26 10.13
N PHE A 190 3.78 1.83 9.99
CA PHE A 190 4.07 3.21 10.38
C PHE A 190 3.18 4.21 9.64
N TYR A 191 3.08 4.09 8.31
CA TYR A 191 2.20 4.94 7.51
C TYR A 191 0.72 4.75 7.85
N HIS A 192 0.30 3.53 8.20
CA HIS A 192 -1.04 3.30 8.71
C HIS A 192 -1.28 4.00 10.06
N CYS A 193 -0.33 3.97 10.99
CA CYS A 193 -0.44 4.71 12.25
C CYS A 193 -0.59 6.22 12.02
N LEU A 194 0.13 6.79 11.05
CA LEU A 194 -0.04 8.20 10.67
C LEU A 194 -1.42 8.48 10.10
N TYR A 195 -1.97 7.57 9.31
CA TYR A 195 -3.36 7.68 8.86
C TYR A 195 -4.33 7.73 10.04
N GLU A 196 -4.20 6.82 11.00
CA GLU A 196 -5.10 6.74 12.15
C GLU A 196 -5.08 8.03 12.96
N LEU A 197 -3.88 8.55 13.22
CA LEU A 197 -3.72 9.80 13.96
C LEU A 197 -4.36 11.00 13.26
N HIS A 198 -4.33 11.03 11.92
CA HIS A 198 -4.79 12.18 11.14
C HIS A 198 -6.29 12.10 10.80
N TYR A 199 -6.82 10.91 10.53
CA TYR A 199 -8.17 10.74 9.96
C TYR A 199 -9.21 10.16 10.93
N SER A 200 -8.81 9.40 11.96
CA SER A 200 -9.75 8.74 12.89
C SER A 200 -10.06 9.61 14.11
N VAL A 201 -10.59 10.82 13.87
CA VAL A 201 -10.71 11.88 14.88
C VAL A 201 -11.48 11.46 16.14
N ASN A 202 -12.50 10.61 15.99
CA ASN A 202 -13.43 10.25 17.06
C ASN A 202 -12.99 9.02 17.89
N ASP A 203 -12.03 8.23 17.41
CA ASP A 203 -11.62 6.98 18.06
C ASP A 203 -10.36 7.20 18.91
N LEU A 204 -10.54 7.81 20.09
CA LEU A 204 -9.43 8.20 20.96
C LEU A 204 -8.49 7.03 21.30
N SER A 205 -9.04 5.85 21.59
CA SER A 205 -8.24 4.66 21.91
C SER A 205 -7.39 4.17 20.74
N LEU A 206 -7.93 4.16 19.52
CA LEU A 206 -7.17 3.76 18.33
C LEU A 206 -6.02 4.76 18.07
N ARG A 207 -6.30 6.06 18.23
CA ARG A 207 -5.28 7.10 18.10
C ARG A 207 -4.20 6.99 19.18
N GLU A 208 -4.56 6.68 20.42
CA GLU A 208 -3.60 6.48 21.50
C GLU A 208 -2.64 5.31 21.18
N TYR A 209 -3.18 4.16 20.76
CA TYR A 209 -2.34 3.03 20.37
C TYR A 209 -1.53 3.29 19.10
N ALA A 210 -2.07 4.00 18.11
CA ALA A 210 -1.32 4.41 16.93
C ALA A 210 -0.13 5.32 17.29
N SER A 211 -0.34 6.27 18.21
CA SER A 211 0.71 7.12 18.77
C SER A 211 1.77 6.28 19.50
N GLN A 212 1.34 5.33 20.33
CA GLN A 212 2.24 4.42 21.02
C GLN A 212 3.08 3.59 20.03
N CYS A 213 2.47 3.05 18.98
CA CYS A 213 3.20 2.30 17.95
C CYS A 213 4.23 3.18 17.23
N ILE A 214 3.91 4.44 16.91
CA ILE A 214 4.87 5.39 16.33
C ILE A 214 6.05 5.64 17.27
N GLN A 215 5.81 5.83 18.55
CA GLN A 215 6.88 5.99 19.54
C GLN A 215 7.77 4.75 19.60
N LEU A 216 7.19 3.55 19.55
CA LEU A 216 7.92 2.30 19.51
C LEU A 216 8.74 2.15 18.21
N PHE A 217 8.17 2.48 17.04
CA PHE A 217 8.92 2.50 15.78
C PHE A 217 10.14 3.43 15.84
N LEU A 218 9.97 4.65 16.37
CA LEU A 218 11.06 5.62 16.54
C LEU A 218 12.13 5.14 17.51
N LYS A 219 11.74 4.45 18.58
CA LYS A 219 12.66 3.96 19.62
C LYS A 219 13.42 2.71 19.16
N GLN A 220 12.73 1.76 18.55
CA GLN A 220 13.24 0.42 18.28
C GLN A 220 13.86 0.29 16.89
N ILE A 221 13.59 1.24 15.99
CA ILE A 221 14.11 1.21 14.63
C ILE A 221 14.91 2.50 14.34
N PRO A 222 16.06 2.70 15.00
CA PRO A 222 16.82 3.95 14.91
C PRO A 222 17.31 4.24 13.49
N SER A 223 17.49 3.23 12.63
CA SER A 223 17.89 3.42 11.22
C SER A 223 16.90 4.27 10.43
N TYR A 224 15.60 4.21 10.77
CA TYR A 224 14.56 5.01 10.12
C TYR A 224 14.18 6.27 10.90
N GLN A 225 14.80 6.55 12.06
CA GLN A 225 14.34 7.64 12.93
C GLN A 225 14.25 9.00 12.21
N THR A 226 15.31 9.40 11.50
CA THR A 226 15.33 10.65 10.71
C THR A 226 14.27 10.66 9.62
N PHE A 227 14.06 9.52 8.95
CA PHE A 227 13.05 9.36 7.92
C PHE A 227 11.64 9.47 8.52
N PHE A 228 11.34 8.71 9.57
CA PHE A 228 10.05 8.75 10.28
C PHE A 228 9.72 10.14 10.81
N LEU A 229 10.68 10.85 11.42
CA LEU A 229 10.47 12.22 11.88
C LEU A 229 10.15 13.17 10.72
N THR A 230 10.79 12.99 9.56
CA THR A 230 10.51 13.76 8.36
C THR A 230 9.10 13.49 7.84
N GLU A 231 8.69 12.22 7.79
CA GLU A 231 7.36 11.82 7.34
C GLU A 231 6.26 12.32 8.29
N ILE A 232 6.47 12.21 9.62
CA ILE A 232 5.58 12.78 10.64
C ILE A 232 5.32 14.25 10.35
N ARG A 233 6.39 15.06 10.21
CA ARG A 233 6.29 16.50 9.93
C ARG A 233 5.61 16.84 8.60
N THR A 234 5.66 15.91 7.64
CA THR A 234 5.11 16.13 6.30
C THR A 234 3.62 15.76 6.24
N ILE A 235 3.18 14.83 7.10
CA ILE A 235 1.84 14.24 7.05
C ILE A 235 0.91 14.80 8.13
N LEU A 236 1.41 14.95 9.37
CA LEU A 236 0.68 15.51 10.50
C LEU A 236 0.89 17.02 10.57
#